data_AF-A0A9D9DMA3-F1
#
_entry.id   AF-A0A9D9DMA3-F1
#
_cell.length_a   1.000
_cell.length_b   1.000
_cell.length_c   1.000
_cell.angle_alpha   90.00
_cell.angle_beta   90.00
_cell.angle_gamma   90.00
#
_symmetry.space_group_name_H-M   'P 1'
#
loop_
_entity.id
_entity.type
_entity.pdbx_description
1 polymer ?
#
loop_
_entity_poly.entity_id
_entity_poly.type
_entity_poly.pdbx_seq_one_letter_code
_entity_poly.pdbx_strand_id
1 'polypeptide(L)'
;MLEVLVEYLAQGFLIMLAISMPCVLVAAGIGLVVGILQAVTQVQEQTIAAAPKILGVFLVIVIGGFGFIRLLTNLFTDGMAIAFNVVPKHDDYVLAADYSKYTSTYGSLAPNKFKNIDDIDYIMKNPGKIPFIRNEERIRDIKTNRVPDPRPDLVETRQILNN
;
A
#
# COMPACT_ATOMS: atom_id res chain seq x y z
N MET A 1 -4.82 18.26 10.07
CA MET A 1 -4.74 17.03 9.23
C MET A 1 -5.90 16.91 8.26
N LEU A 2 -7.17 17.05 8.71
CA LEU A 2 -8.35 16.89 7.84
C LEU A 2 -8.40 17.87 6.66
N GLU A 3 -8.06 19.14 6.86
CA GLU A 3 -8.04 20.16 5.80
C GLU A 3 -7.07 19.79 4.66
N VAL A 4 -5.83 19.41 5.01
CA VAL A 4 -4.80 18.98 4.06
C VAL A 4 -5.26 17.73 3.29
N LEU A 5 -5.95 16.80 3.96
CA LEU A 5 -6.49 15.61 3.34
C LEU A 5 -7.54 15.98 2.29
N VAL A 6 -8.51 16.83 2.63
CA VAL A 6 -9.57 17.27 1.72
C VAL A 6 -9.02 18.03 0.52
N GLU A 7 -8.04 18.92 0.75
CA GLU A 7 -7.38 19.67 -0.32
C GLU A 7 -6.66 18.74 -1.31
N TYR A 8 -5.96 17.73 -0.79
CA TYR A 8 -5.28 16.73 -1.62
C TYR A 8 -6.25 15.84 -2.40
N LEU A 9 -7.37 15.48 -1.78
CA LEU A 9 -8.44 14.71 -2.40
C LEU A 9 -9.07 15.50 -3.57
N ALA A 10 -9.32 16.79 -3.37
CA ALA A 10 -9.79 17.69 -4.42
C ALA A 10 -8.78 17.82 -5.57
N GLN A 11 -7.49 17.95 -5.27
CA GLN A 11 -6.42 17.99 -6.27
C GLN A 11 -6.35 16.68 -7.07
N GLY A 12 -6.51 15.53 -6.42
CA GLY A 12 -6.59 14.22 -7.07
C GLY A 12 -7.76 14.13 -8.06
N PHE A 13 -8.95 14.61 -7.66
CA PHE A 13 -10.11 14.67 -8.55
C PHE A 13 -9.89 15.61 -9.75
N LEU A 14 -9.27 16.76 -9.54
CA LEU A 14 -8.93 17.69 -10.64
C LEU A 14 -7.99 17.04 -11.65
N ILE A 15 -7.00 16.27 -11.19
CA ILE A 15 -6.08 15.55 -12.08
C ILE A 15 -6.79 14.42 -12.83
N MET A 16 -7.67 13.67 -12.16
CA MET A 16 -8.49 12.65 -12.82
C MET A 16 -9.38 13.26 -13.91
N LEU A 17 -9.98 14.41 -13.63
CA LEU A 17 -10.78 15.16 -14.60
C LEU A 17 -9.91 15.69 -15.75
N ALA A 18 -8.73 16.22 -15.47
CA ALA A 18 -7.79 16.71 -16.48
C ALA A 18 -7.29 15.60 -17.42
N ILE A 19 -7.10 14.38 -16.92
CA ILE A 19 -6.71 13.21 -17.74
C ILE A 19 -7.89 12.71 -18.58
N SER A 20 -9.10 12.68 -18.00
CA SER A 20 -10.29 12.15 -18.70
C SER A 20 -10.86 13.13 -19.73
N MET A 21 -10.77 14.45 -19.50
CA MET A 21 -11.31 15.49 -20.39
C MET A 21 -10.88 15.33 -21.87
N PRO A 22 -9.59 15.25 -22.23
CA PRO A 22 -9.16 15.08 -23.62
C PRO A 22 -9.60 13.73 -24.21
N CYS A 23 -9.60 12.67 -23.39
CA CYS A 23 -10.01 11.34 -23.82
C CYS A 23 -11.51 11.29 -24.16
N VAL A 24 -12.34 11.88 -23.29
CA VAL A 24 -13.80 11.96 -23.47
C VAL A 24 -14.18 12.85 -24.66
N LEU A 25 -13.51 13.99 -24.83
CA LEU A 25 -13.82 14.93 -25.91
C LEU A 25 -13.58 14.30 -27.30
N VAL A 26 -12.47 13.59 -27.46
CA VAL A 26 -12.18 12.87 -28.71
C VAL A 26 -13.12 11.67 -28.88
N ALA A 27 -13.38 10.90 -27.82
CA ALA A 27 -14.33 9.78 -27.88
C ALA A 27 -15.75 10.24 -28.28
N ALA A 28 -16.19 11.39 -27.78
CA ALA A 28 -17.47 12.00 -28.13
C ALA A 28 -17.49 12.49 -29.59
N GLY A 29 -16.45 13.19 -30.03
CA GLY A 29 -16.35 13.67 -31.41
C GLY A 29 -16.38 12.53 -32.44
N ILE A 30 -15.57 11.49 -32.22
CA ILE A 30 -15.54 10.33 -33.11
C ILE A 30 -16.83 9.52 -33.01
N GLY A 31 -17.37 9.34 -31.79
CA GLY A 31 -18.65 8.66 -31.59
C GLY A 31 -19.81 9.35 -32.33
N LEU A 32 -19.82 10.68 -32.38
CA LEU A 32 -20.81 11.45 -33.10
C LEU A 32 -20.67 11.26 -34.62
N VAL A 33 -19.45 11.38 -35.16
CA VAL A 33 -19.19 11.19 -36.60
C VAL A 33 -19.59 9.79 -37.04
N VAL A 34 -19.15 8.77 -36.29
CA VAL A 34 -19.45 7.37 -36.59
C VAL A 34 -20.95 7.08 -36.43
N GLY A 35 -21.62 7.68 -35.44
CA GLY A 35 -23.07 7.54 -35.25
C GLY A 35 -23.88 8.09 -36.42
N ILE A 36 -23.47 9.23 -36.99
CA ILE A 36 -24.11 9.78 -38.20
C ILE A 36 -23.88 8.85 -39.40
N LEU A 37 -22.67 8.33 -39.58
CA LEU A 37 -22.35 7.39 -40.66
C LEU A 37 -23.16 6.10 -40.55
N GLN A 38 -23.37 5.58 -39.33
CA GLN A 38 -24.27 4.45 -39.09
C GLN A 38 -25.73 4.78 -39.44
N ALA A 39 -26.21 5.97 -39.10
CA ALA A 39 -27.58 6.38 -39.40
C ALA A 39 -27.86 6.56 -40.90
N VAL A 40 -26.91 7.16 -41.64
CA VAL A 40 -27.08 7.46 -43.07
C VAL A 40 -26.96 6.21 -43.96
N THR A 41 -26.09 5.26 -43.60
CA THR A 41 -25.83 4.07 -44.45
C THR A 41 -26.71 2.86 -44.12
N GLN A 42 -27.53 2.92 -43.06
CA GLN A 42 -28.35 1.80 -42.57
C GLN A 42 -27.53 0.52 -42.26
N VAL A 43 -26.21 0.62 -42.09
CA VAL A 43 -25.34 -0.50 -41.73
C VAL A 43 -25.33 -0.67 -40.21
N GLN A 44 -26.10 -1.63 -39.70
CA GLN A 44 -26.19 -1.99 -38.27
C GLN A 44 -25.13 -3.01 -37.83
N GLU A 45 -24.01 -3.11 -38.55
CA GLU A 45 -22.86 -3.91 -38.11
C GLU A 45 -22.18 -3.22 -36.92
N GLN A 46 -22.43 -3.71 -35.69
CA GLN A 46 -21.87 -3.16 -34.46
C GLN A 46 -20.32 -3.13 -34.47
N THR A 47 -19.68 -4.00 -35.24
CA THR A 47 -18.22 -4.13 -35.32
C THR A 47 -17.55 -2.99 -36.09
N ILE A 48 -18.17 -2.49 -37.17
CA ILE A 48 -17.60 -1.42 -38.01
C ILE A 48 -17.58 -0.07 -37.30
N ALA A 49 -18.56 0.20 -36.44
CA ALA A 49 -18.61 1.45 -35.67
C ALA A 49 -17.73 1.45 -34.42
N ALA A 50 -17.37 0.28 -33.91
CA ALA A 50 -16.50 0.17 -32.74
C ALA A 50 -15.03 0.48 -33.08
N ALA A 51 -14.55 0.06 -34.25
CA ALA A 51 -13.15 0.19 -34.64
C ALA A 51 -12.64 1.65 -34.71
N PRO A 52 -13.34 2.62 -35.34
CA PRO A 52 -12.87 3.99 -35.41
C PRO A 52 -12.81 4.66 -34.04
N LYS A 53 -13.78 4.36 -33.15
CA LYS A 53 -13.84 4.91 -31.79
C LYS A 53 -12.66 4.45 -30.95
N ILE A 54 -12.33 3.16 -30.99
CA ILE A 54 -11.19 2.59 -30.25
C ILE A 54 -9.87 3.17 -30.77
N LEU A 55 -9.70 3.24 -32.09
CA LEU A 55 -8.49 3.76 -32.70
C LEU A 55 -8.26 5.24 -32.35
N GLY A 56 -9.32 6.03 -32.29
CA GLY A 56 -9.27 7.42 -31.86
C GLY A 56 -8.83 7.61 -30.41
N VAL A 57 -9.43 6.87 -29.48
CA VAL A 57 -9.04 6.92 -28.06
C VAL A 57 -7.61 6.42 -27.87
N PHE A 58 -7.23 5.37 -28.59
CA PHE A 58 -5.86 4.85 -28.58
C PHE A 58 -4.85 5.92 -28.99
N LEU A 59 -5.12 6.66 -30.06
CA LEU A 59 -4.25 7.73 -30.56
C LEU A 59 -4.07 8.86 -29.52
N VAL A 60 -5.15 9.23 -28.82
CA VAL A 60 -5.09 10.21 -27.72
C VAL A 60 -4.24 9.72 -26.56
N ILE A 61 -4.35 8.45 -26.19
CA ILE A 61 -3.54 7.87 -25.12
C ILE A 61 -2.08 7.76 -25.54
N VAL A 62 -1.78 7.45 -26.80
CA VAL A 62 -0.39 7.38 -27.28
C VAL A 62 0.27 8.77 -27.28
N ILE A 63 -0.44 9.80 -27.75
CA ILE A 63 0.09 11.17 -27.76
C ILE A 63 0.14 11.77 -26.35
N GLY A 64 -0.93 11.60 -25.57
CA GLY A 64 -1.09 12.17 -24.23
C GLY A 64 -0.48 11.33 -23.10
N GLY A 65 -0.13 10.07 -23.37
CA GLY A 65 0.23 9.07 -22.36
C GLY A 65 1.42 9.47 -21.49
N PHE A 66 2.44 10.08 -22.09
CA PHE A 66 3.59 10.59 -21.34
C PHE A 66 3.20 11.75 -20.40
N GLY A 67 2.28 12.61 -20.82
CA GLY A 67 1.76 13.71 -19.99
C GLY A 67 0.89 13.19 -18.84
N PHE A 68 0.01 12.23 -19.10
CA PHE A 68 -0.83 11.62 -18.07
C PHE A 68 0.01 10.89 -17.01
N ILE A 69 1.05 10.15 -17.44
CA ILE A 69 1.96 9.49 -16.52
C ILE A 69 2.62 10.50 -15.58
N ARG A 70 3.08 11.65 -16.10
CA ARG A 70 3.73 12.71 -15.31
C ARG A 70 2.79 13.32 -14.27
N LEU A 71 1.56 13.63 -14.67
CA LEU A 71 0.55 14.14 -13.73
C LEU A 71 0.30 13.16 -12.58
N LEU A 72 0.24 11.87 -12.90
CA LEU A 72 0.00 10.81 -11.93
C LEU A 72 1.22 10.59 -11.00
N THR A 73 2.44 10.64 -11.56
CA THR A 73 3.68 10.51 -10.76
C THR A 73 3.89 11.72 -9.84
N ASN A 74 3.53 12.92 -10.29
CA ASN A 74 3.60 14.12 -9.45
C ASN A 74 2.62 14.01 -8.27
N LEU A 75 1.35 13.67 -8.54
CA LEU A 75 0.36 13.43 -7.48
C LEU A 75 0.76 12.28 -6.54
N PHE A 76 1.41 11.24 -7.05
CA PHE A 76 1.87 10.16 -6.17
C PHE A 76 3.01 10.62 -5.26
N THR A 77 3.97 11.37 -5.82
CA THR A 77 5.15 11.84 -5.11
C THR A 77 4.81 12.88 -4.04
N ASP A 78 3.95 13.84 -4.38
CA ASP A 78 3.51 14.88 -3.46
C ASP A 78 2.68 14.28 -2.31
N GLY A 79 1.83 13.29 -2.60
CA GLY A 79 1.00 12.61 -1.61
C GLY A 79 1.83 11.75 -0.67
N MET A 80 2.84 11.07 -1.21
CA MET A 80 3.82 10.32 -0.43
C MET A 80 4.65 11.25 0.46
N ALA A 81 5.05 12.43 -0.04
CA ALA A 81 5.78 13.42 0.76
C ALA A 81 4.93 13.96 1.91
N ILE A 82 3.64 14.22 1.69
CA ILE A 82 2.70 14.62 2.75
C ILE A 82 2.52 13.49 3.76
N ALA A 83 2.32 12.25 3.30
CA ALA A 83 2.19 11.09 4.18
C ALA A 83 3.42 10.92 5.09
N PHE A 84 4.63 10.93 4.54
CA PHE A 84 5.84 10.73 5.34
C PHE A 84 6.23 11.93 6.21
N ASN A 85 5.80 13.16 5.91
CA ASN A 85 6.13 14.34 6.72
C ASN A 85 5.07 14.70 7.76
N VAL A 86 3.81 14.36 7.51
CA VAL A 86 2.67 14.75 8.36
C VAL A 86 2.23 13.58 9.27
N VAL A 87 2.37 12.33 8.86
CA VAL A 87 1.95 11.16 9.67
C VAL A 87 2.87 10.87 10.86
N PRO A 88 4.21 10.80 10.74
CA PRO A 88 5.07 10.49 11.90
C PRO A 88 5.22 11.64 12.90
N LYS A 89 4.64 12.82 12.62
CA LYS A 89 4.63 13.96 13.54
C LYS A 89 3.40 14.02 14.44
N HIS A 90 2.42 13.13 14.23
CA HIS A 90 1.27 13.00 15.10
C HIS A 90 1.51 11.83 16.08
N ASP A 91 1.55 12.15 17.37
CA ASP A 91 1.94 11.25 18.47
C ASP A 91 0.98 10.05 18.69
N ASP A 92 -0.15 10.00 17.97
CA ASP A 92 -1.19 8.98 18.13
C ASP A 92 -0.87 7.62 17.46
N TYR A 93 0.08 7.57 16.51
CA TYR A 93 0.32 6.38 15.67
C TYR A 93 1.78 5.88 15.64
N VAL A 94 2.69 6.57 16.31
CA VAL A 94 4.07 6.13 16.51
C VAL A 94 4.18 5.60 17.93
N LEU A 95 4.81 4.43 18.14
CA LEU A 95 5.06 3.94 19.49
C LEU A 95 5.77 5.05 20.28
N ALA A 96 5.28 5.37 21.49
CA ALA A 96 5.85 6.41 22.34
C ALA A 96 7.38 6.34 22.33
N ALA A 97 8.10 7.47 22.29
CA ALA A 97 9.56 7.49 22.09
C ALA A 97 10.37 6.56 23.03
N ASP A 98 9.78 6.19 24.16
CA ASP A 98 10.30 5.23 25.14
C ASP A 98 9.91 3.75 24.89
N TYR A 99 9.36 3.38 23.74
CA TYR A 99 8.86 2.02 23.46
C TYR A 99 9.93 0.93 23.56
N SER A 100 11.20 1.30 23.34
CA SER A 100 12.36 0.43 23.48
C SER A 100 12.65 0.04 24.93
N LYS A 101 12.19 0.82 25.92
CA LYS A 101 12.32 0.49 27.35
C LYS A 101 11.41 -0.68 27.77
N TYR A 102 10.36 -0.97 26.99
CA TYR A 102 9.30 -1.90 27.38
C TYR A 102 9.18 -3.13 26.48
N THR A 103 9.93 -3.18 25.37
CA THR A 103 10.03 -4.38 24.53
C THR A 103 11.37 -5.07 24.78
N SER A 104 11.32 -6.30 25.28
CA SER A 104 12.51 -7.15 25.28
C SER A 104 12.82 -7.47 23.83
N THR A 105 13.97 -7.01 23.33
CA THR A 105 14.39 -7.24 21.96
C THR A 105 14.41 -8.76 21.71
N TYR A 106 13.92 -9.23 20.54
CA TYR A 106 13.93 -10.65 20.20
C TYR A 106 15.29 -11.33 20.42
N GLY A 107 16.39 -10.57 20.33
CA GLY A 107 17.75 -11.03 20.60
C GLY A 107 18.06 -11.39 22.05
N SER A 108 17.38 -10.82 23.05
CA SER A 108 17.59 -11.18 24.47
C SER A 108 16.78 -12.40 24.92
N LEU A 109 15.73 -12.76 24.18
CA LEU A 109 14.89 -13.95 24.43
C LEU A 109 15.30 -15.15 23.57
N ALA A 110 16.24 -14.98 22.65
CA ALA A 110 16.85 -16.05 21.87
C ALA A 110 18.20 -16.42 22.50
N PRO A 111 18.25 -17.25 23.57
CA PRO A 111 19.52 -17.86 23.93
C PRO A 111 19.96 -18.67 22.72
N ASN A 112 21.14 -18.30 22.19
CA ASN A 112 21.85 -18.96 21.09
C ASN A 112 21.34 -20.38 20.85
N LYS A 113 20.41 -20.54 19.89
CA LYS A 113 19.74 -21.82 19.57
C LYS A 113 20.70 -22.90 19.07
N PHE A 114 22.01 -22.64 19.11
CA PHE A 114 23.06 -23.45 18.54
C PHE A 114 24.36 -23.40 19.38
N LYS A 115 24.31 -23.05 20.69
CA LYS A 115 25.54 -22.96 21.50
C LYS A 115 26.20 -24.32 21.78
N ASN A 116 25.47 -25.43 21.64
CA ASN A 116 26.00 -26.75 21.91
C ASN A 116 25.54 -27.74 20.85
N ILE A 117 25.77 -27.39 19.60
CA ILE A 117 25.25 -28.17 18.50
C ILE A 117 26.30 -28.28 17.40
N ASP A 118 27.17 -29.28 17.53
CA ASP A 118 27.91 -29.87 16.42
C ASP A 118 26.95 -30.72 15.56
N ASP A 119 25.76 -30.21 15.22
CA ASP A 119 24.69 -31.00 14.55
C ASP A 119 25.18 -31.54 13.22
N ILE A 120 26.02 -30.77 12.53
CA ILE A 120 26.55 -31.18 11.23
C ILE A 120 27.51 -32.37 11.41
N ASP A 121 28.40 -32.35 12.40
CA ASP A 121 29.32 -33.46 12.68
C ASP A 121 28.56 -34.71 13.20
N TYR A 122 27.54 -34.50 14.04
CA TYR A 122 26.68 -35.57 14.55
C TYR A 122 25.84 -36.24 13.45
N ILE A 123 25.23 -35.46 12.56
CA ILE A 123 24.43 -35.97 11.42
C ILE A 123 25.33 -36.69 10.40
N MET A 124 26.58 -36.21 10.19
CA MET A 124 27.55 -36.89 9.33
C MET A 124 28.02 -38.23 9.89
N LYS A 125 28.17 -38.34 11.22
CA LYS A 125 28.59 -39.59 11.89
C LYS A 125 27.45 -40.60 12.08
N ASN A 126 26.20 -40.15 12.14
CA ASN A 126 25.02 -41.00 12.32
C ASN A 126 23.91 -40.68 11.29
N PRO A 127 24.09 -41.04 10.02
CA PRO A 127 23.10 -40.76 8.97
C PRO A 127 21.77 -41.47 9.28
N GLY A 128 20.67 -40.73 9.21
CA GLY A 128 19.31 -41.24 9.43
C GLY A 128 18.72 -40.99 10.84
N LYS A 129 19.45 -40.33 11.75
CA LYS A 129 18.91 -39.87 13.04
C LYS A 129 18.84 -38.35 13.07
N ILE A 130 17.64 -37.80 13.27
CA ILE A 130 17.45 -36.36 13.45
C ILE A 130 17.78 -35.95 14.90
N PRO A 131 18.52 -34.86 15.12
CA PRO A 131 18.78 -34.35 16.46
C PRO A 131 17.48 -33.81 17.06
N PHE A 132 17.13 -34.28 18.26
CA PHE A 132 15.95 -33.82 18.99
C PHE A 132 16.35 -32.79 20.06
N ILE A 133 15.63 -31.68 20.12
CA ILE A 133 15.78 -30.66 21.17
C ILE A 133 15.34 -31.29 22.50
N ARG A 134 16.25 -31.41 23.47
CA ARG A 134 15.91 -31.91 24.81
C ARG A 134 15.02 -30.89 25.53
N ASN A 135 14.10 -31.33 26.38
CA ASN A 135 13.21 -30.43 27.13
C ASN A 135 13.96 -29.39 28.00
N GLU A 136 15.23 -29.63 28.30
CA GLU A 136 16.12 -28.70 29.01
C GLU A 136 16.60 -27.52 28.14
N GLU A 137 16.58 -27.67 26.81
CA GLU A 137 16.91 -26.65 25.81
C GLU A 137 15.65 -25.90 25.32
N ARG A 138 14.46 -26.32 25.77
CA ARG A 138 13.20 -25.61 25.51
C ARG A 138 13.18 -24.32 26.33
N ILE A 139 13.02 -23.18 25.64
CA ILE A 139 12.86 -21.87 26.28
C ILE A 139 11.72 -21.97 27.30
N ARG A 140 12.03 -21.83 28.60
CA ARG A 140 11.00 -21.69 29.63
C ARG A 140 10.39 -20.31 29.46
N ASP A 141 9.08 -20.24 29.25
CA ASP A 141 8.33 -18.98 29.19
C ASP A 141 8.48 -18.24 30.52
N ILE A 142 9.42 -17.29 30.57
CA ILE A 142 9.62 -16.43 31.72
C ILE A 142 8.44 -15.47 31.76
N LYS A 143 7.63 -15.49 32.83
CA LYS A 143 6.58 -14.49 33.00
C LYS A 143 7.24 -13.11 33.07
N THR A 144 6.96 -12.28 32.07
CA THR A 144 7.49 -10.91 32.03
C THR A 144 6.99 -10.13 33.25
N ASN A 145 7.81 -9.23 33.80
CA ASN A 145 7.34 -8.30 34.83
C ASN A 145 6.15 -7.52 34.23
N ARG A 146 5.01 -7.41 34.94
CA ARG A 146 3.87 -6.62 34.45
C ARG A 146 4.30 -5.15 34.44
N VAL A 147 4.77 -4.69 33.29
CA VAL A 147 5.10 -3.28 33.03
C VAL A 147 3.85 -2.57 32.51
N PRO A 148 3.74 -1.24 32.66
CA PRO A 148 2.65 -0.47 32.05
C PRO A 148 2.54 -0.81 30.56
N ASP A 149 1.35 -1.18 30.12
CA ASP A 149 1.09 -1.45 28.71
C ASP A 149 1.23 -0.13 27.94
N PRO A 150 2.05 -0.04 26.89
CA PRO A 150 2.12 1.16 26.06
C PRO A 150 0.82 1.45 25.31
N ARG A 151 -0.14 0.51 25.31
CA ARG A 151 -1.49 0.75 24.79
C ARG A 151 -2.29 1.56 25.80
N PRO A 152 -3.00 2.62 25.36
CA PRO A 152 -3.88 3.36 26.25
C PRO A 152 -4.95 2.41 26.81
N ASP A 153 -5.10 2.40 28.14
CA ASP A 153 -6.15 1.60 28.79
C ASP A 153 -7.52 2.06 28.29
N LEU A 154 -8.57 1.24 28.49
CA LEU A 154 -9.93 1.58 28.09
C LEU A 154 -10.38 2.92 28.69
N VAL A 155 -9.86 3.31 29.85
CA VAL A 155 -10.12 4.62 30.46
C VAL A 155 -9.46 5.77 29.68
N GLU A 156 -8.22 5.59 29.23
CA GLU A 156 -7.47 6.58 28.47
C GLU A 156 -7.97 6.67 27.03
N THR A 157 -8.25 5.52 26.40
CA THR A 157 -8.89 5.43 25.08
C THR A 157 -10.22 6.18 25.05
N ARG A 158 -11.00 6.11 26.13
CA ARG A 158 -12.28 6.84 26.25
C ARG A 158 -12.08 8.35 26.43
N GLN A 159 -10.98 8.80 27.03
CA GLN A 159 -10.65 10.23 27.11
C GLN A 159 -10.16 10.78 25.77
N ILE A 160 -9.36 10.00 25.02
CA ILE A 160 -8.87 10.37 23.68
C ILE A 160 -10.03 10.44 22.67
N LEU A 161 -10.99 9.51 22.73
CA LEU A 161 -12.15 9.46 21.83
C LEU A 161 -13.26 10.48 22.18
N ASN A 162 -13.19 11.13 23.33
CA ASN A 162 -14.22 12.05 23.82
C ASN A 162 -13.76 13.52 23.81
N ASN A 163 -12.71 13.82 23.06
CA ASN A 163 -12.22 15.16 22.73
C ASN A 163 -12.15 15.31 21.20
#